data_AF-A0A1F4TJY9-F1
#
_entry.id   AF-A0A1F4TJY9-F1
#
_cell.length_a   1.000
_cell.length_b   1.000
_cell.length_c   1.000
_cell.angle_alpha   90.00
_cell.angle_beta   90.00
_cell.angle_gamma   90.00
#
_symmetry.space_group_name_H-M   'P 1'
#
loop_
_entity.id
_entity.type
_entity.pdbx_description
1 polymer ?
#
loop_
_entity_poly.entity_id
_entity_poly.type
_entity_poly.pdbx_seq_one_letter_code
_entity_poly.pdbx_strand_id
1 'polypeptide(L)'
;MTISDWIMVFAVLAAPFLAIYAQSKIEENKEKRGQKLWVFRTLMATRASKLSVEHVQALNSIDLFFDKSGTEKMIVEKWDEYLDHLALPLQENDQDYQAKLDAWTQKGNDYFAGLLTLMGERVGYHFDKVKLKKGIYFPKGHGDAEWDNFLIRRGMVNIMTGKTGFPVRQFSMLPENDDGRK
;
A
#
# COMPACT_ATOMS: atom_id res chain seq x y z
N MET A 1 -43.75 -21.84 -45.62
CA MET A 1 -42.82 -21.04 -44.81
C MET A 1 -41.79 -20.45 -45.74
N THR A 2 -41.65 -19.13 -45.72
CA THR A 2 -40.65 -18.41 -46.50
C THR A 2 -39.30 -18.46 -45.79
N ILE A 3 -38.22 -18.16 -46.49
CA ILE A 3 -36.88 -18.02 -45.90
C ILE A 3 -36.88 -16.96 -44.79
N SER A 4 -37.69 -15.92 -44.94
CA SER A 4 -37.86 -14.85 -43.96
C SER A 4 -38.43 -15.33 -42.62
N ASP A 5 -39.34 -16.31 -42.62
CA ASP A 5 -39.92 -16.87 -41.39
C ASP A 5 -38.86 -17.59 -40.56
N TRP A 6 -38.00 -18.36 -41.22
CA TRP A 6 -36.88 -19.06 -40.58
C TRP A 6 -35.83 -18.09 -40.02
N ILE A 7 -35.54 -17.00 -40.73
CA ILE A 7 -34.64 -15.94 -40.26
C ILE A 7 -35.23 -15.26 -39.01
N MET A 8 -36.53 -14.95 -38.99
CA MET A 8 -37.17 -14.34 -37.81
C MET A 8 -37.15 -15.25 -36.60
N VAL A 9 -37.50 -16.54 -36.76
CA VAL A 9 -37.47 -17.51 -35.66
C VAL A 9 -36.04 -17.64 -35.11
N PHE A 10 -35.04 -17.73 -35.98
CA PHE A 10 -33.64 -17.78 -35.56
C PHE A 10 -33.23 -16.50 -34.81
N ALA A 11 -33.61 -15.31 -35.30
CA ALA A 11 -33.28 -14.05 -34.66
C ALA A 11 -33.90 -13.92 -33.25
N VAL A 12 -35.16 -14.34 -33.07
CA VAL A 12 -35.86 -14.32 -31.77
C VAL A 12 -35.19 -15.27 -30.77
N LEU A 13 -34.71 -16.43 -31.22
CA LEU A 13 -34.00 -17.39 -30.37
C LEU A 13 -32.55 -16.99 -30.09
N ALA A 14 -31.86 -16.36 -31.05
CA ALA A 14 -30.45 -15.97 -30.92
C ALA A 14 -30.26 -14.70 -30.09
N ALA A 15 -31.23 -13.77 -30.08
CA ALA A 15 -31.08 -12.48 -29.40
C ALA A 15 -30.80 -12.61 -27.88
N PRO A 16 -31.52 -13.43 -27.10
CA PRO A 16 -31.21 -13.62 -25.67
C PRO A 16 -29.82 -14.20 -25.42
N PHE A 17 -29.39 -15.16 -26.26
CA PHE A 17 -28.08 -15.78 -26.13
C PHE A 17 -26.94 -14.78 -26.37
N LEU A 18 -27.04 -13.99 -27.45
CA LEU A 18 -26.06 -12.94 -27.77
C LEU A 18 -26.04 -11.84 -26.70
N ALA A 19 -27.20 -11.47 -26.16
CA ALA A 19 -27.29 -10.47 -25.10
C ALA A 19 -26.57 -10.94 -23.82
N ILE A 20 -26.81 -12.18 -23.37
CA ILE A 20 -26.16 -12.75 -22.18
C ILE A 20 -24.65 -12.90 -22.41
N TYR A 21 -24.24 -13.34 -23.59
CA TYR A 21 -22.82 -13.47 -23.93
C TYR A 21 -22.10 -12.12 -23.90
N ALA A 22 -22.68 -11.10 -24.53
CA ALA A 22 -22.14 -9.74 -24.51
C ALA A 22 -22.07 -9.20 -23.07
N GLN A 23 -23.13 -9.40 -22.28
CA GLN A 23 -23.20 -8.99 -20.88
C GLN A 23 -22.09 -9.64 -20.05
N SER A 24 -21.92 -10.97 -20.15
CA SER A 24 -20.89 -11.71 -19.44
C SER A 24 -19.48 -11.21 -19.78
N LYS A 25 -19.22 -10.90 -21.06
CA LYS A 25 -17.92 -10.37 -21.47
C LYS A 25 -17.65 -8.96 -20.92
N ILE A 26 -18.68 -8.13 -20.86
CA ILE A 26 -18.59 -6.80 -20.23
C ILE A 26 -18.30 -6.93 -18.74
N GLU A 27 -18.97 -7.86 -18.06
CA GLU A 27 -18.77 -8.12 -16.62
C GLU A 27 -17.36 -8.61 -16.31
N GLU A 28 -16.83 -9.58 -17.07
CA GLU A 28 -15.46 -10.06 -16.92
C GLU A 28 -14.44 -8.91 -17.08
N ASN A 29 -14.65 -8.06 -18.08
CA ASN A 29 -13.79 -6.89 -18.30
C ASN A 29 -13.89 -5.86 -17.18
N LYS A 30 -15.10 -5.65 -16.64
CA LYS A 30 -15.35 -4.74 -15.52
C LYS A 30 -14.70 -5.27 -14.24
N GLU A 31 -14.77 -6.57 -13.99
CA GLU A 31 -14.14 -7.23 -12.85
C GLU A 31 -12.62 -7.10 -12.90
N LYS A 32 -11.99 -7.46 -14.04
CA LYS A 32 -10.53 -7.30 -14.23
C LYS A 32 -10.08 -5.86 -14.05
N ARG A 33 -10.84 -4.90 -14.61
CA ARG A 33 -10.58 -3.47 -14.37
C ARG A 33 -10.76 -3.10 -12.89
N GLY A 34 -11.77 -3.64 -12.24
CA GLY A 34 -12.06 -3.43 -10.82
C GLY A 34 -10.91 -3.85 -9.92
N GLN A 35 -10.32 -5.02 -10.17
CA GLN A 35 -9.16 -5.53 -9.43
C GLN A 35 -7.95 -4.60 -9.59
N LYS A 36 -7.60 -4.22 -10.82
CA LYS A 36 -6.51 -3.26 -11.12
C LYS A 36 -6.74 -1.91 -10.44
N LEU A 37 -7.98 -1.44 -10.47
CA LEU A 37 -8.39 -0.17 -9.86
C LEU A 37 -8.34 -0.23 -8.34
N TRP A 38 -8.69 -1.37 -7.73
CA TRP A 38 -8.54 -1.60 -6.31
C TRP A 38 -7.07 -1.48 -5.89
N VAL A 39 -6.14 -2.18 -6.57
CA VAL A 39 -4.71 -2.07 -6.27
C VAL A 39 -4.25 -0.62 -6.35
N PHE A 40 -4.55 0.06 -7.46
CA PHE A 40 -4.14 1.45 -7.66
C PHE A 40 -4.70 2.39 -6.59
N ARG A 41 -6.00 2.30 -6.27
CA ARG A 41 -6.65 3.15 -5.26
C ARG A 41 -6.09 2.91 -3.87
N THR A 42 -5.86 1.64 -3.51
CA THR A 42 -5.29 1.29 -2.20
C THR A 42 -3.90 1.88 -2.07
N LEU A 43 -3.02 1.67 -3.05
CA LEU A 43 -1.67 2.25 -3.04
C LEU A 43 -1.70 3.79 -3.02
N MET A 44 -2.63 4.41 -3.75
CA MET A 44 -2.82 5.85 -3.74
C MET A 44 -3.34 6.38 -2.40
N ALA A 45 -4.16 5.63 -1.68
CA ALA A 45 -4.69 6.02 -0.38
C ALA A 45 -3.65 5.86 0.74
N THR A 46 -2.84 4.80 0.67
CA THR A 46 -1.86 4.45 1.71
C THR A 46 -0.44 4.90 1.38
N ARG A 47 -0.24 5.73 0.35
CA ARG A 47 1.09 6.17 -0.10
C ARG A 47 1.96 6.88 0.94
N ALA A 48 1.35 7.44 2.00
CA ALA A 48 2.08 7.99 3.16
C ALA A 48 2.30 6.95 4.29
N SER A 49 1.45 5.92 4.40
CA SER A 49 1.54 4.85 5.40
C SER A 49 1.93 3.53 4.72
N LYS A 50 3.14 3.49 4.16
CA LYS A 50 3.61 2.36 3.33
C LYS A 50 3.78 1.04 4.09
N LEU A 51 3.81 1.09 5.42
CA LEU A 51 3.91 -0.08 6.29
C LEU A 51 2.55 -0.66 6.69
N SER A 52 1.45 -0.04 6.26
CA SER A 52 0.09 -0.58 6.49
C SER A 52 -0.12 -1.90 5.77
N VAL A 53 -0.95 -2.76 6.36
CA VAL A 53 -1.26 -4.09 5.82
C VAL A 53 -1.89 -3.96 4.42
N GLU A 54 -2.77 -2.98 4.26
CA GLU A 54 -3.46 -2.70 3.01
C GLU A 54 -2.49 -2.29 1.90
N HIS A 55 -1.45 -1.51 2.24
CA HIS A 55 -0.40 -1.14 1.28
C HIS A 55 0.37 -2.35 0.77
N VAL A 56 0.86 -3.18 1.71
CA VAL A 56 1.63 -4.37 1.38
C VAL A 56 0.79 -5.39 0.62
N GLN A 57 -0.48 -5.58 1.01
CA GLN A 57 -1.41 -6.45 0.30
C GLN A 57 -1.63 -5.98 -1.13
N ALA A 58 -1.80 -4.67 -1.35
CA ALA A 58 -1.96 -4.12 -2.70
C ALA A 58 -0.69 -4.31 -3.55
N LEU A 59 0.50 -4.03 -3.01
CA LEU A 59 1.77 -4.26 -3.71
C LEU A 59 1.91 -5.74 -4.13
N ASN A 60 1.68 -6.66 -3.20
CA ASN A 60 1.77 -8.10 -3.47
C ASN A 60 0.69 -8.64 -4.41
N SER A 61 -0.37 -7.85 -4.66
CA SER A 61 -1.43 -8.22 -5.62
C SER A 61 -1.12 -7.76 -7.05
N ILE A 62 -0.05 -6.97 -7.27
CA ILE A 62 0.32 -6.49 -8.61
C ILE A 62 0.58 -7.67 -9.56
N ASP A 63 1.37 -8.65 -9.12
CA ASP A 63 1.68 -9.87 -9.88
C ASP A 63 0.46 -10.73 -10.23
N LEU A 64 -0.62 -10.60 -9.45
CA LEU A 64 -1.86 -11.34 -9.65
C LEU A 64 -2.79 -10.65 -10.66
N PHE A 65 -2.90 -9.32 -10.58
CA PHE A 65 -3.91 -8.56 -11.31
C PHE A 65 -3.39 -7.85 -12.55
N PHE A 66 -2.08 -7.66 -12.70
CA PHE A 66 -1.49 -7.06 -13.91
C PHE A 66 -0.82 -8.12 -14.78
N ASP A 67 -1.05 -8.03 -16.09
CA ASP A 67 -0.56 -9.02 -17.04
C ASP A 67 0.96 -8.88 -17.23
N LYS A 68 1.68 -10.01 -17.13
CA LYS A 68 3.14 -10.08 -17.36
C LYS A 68 3.56 -9.96 -18.83
N SER A 69 2.63 -9.59 -19.70
CA SER A 69 2.83 -9.47 -21.14
C SER A 69 2.09 -8.25 -21.70
N GLY A 70 2.40 -7.91 -22.95
CA GLY A 70 1.78 -6.77 -23.62
C GLY A 70 2.08 -5.44 -22.93
N THR A 71 1.07 -4.58 -22.85
CA THR A 71 1.21 -3.20 -22.35
C THR A 71 1.36 -3.10 -20.83
N GLU A 72 1.03 -4.16 -20.09
CA GLU A 72 1.08 -4.17 -18.62
C GLU A 72 2.39 -4.72 -18.07
N LYS A 73 3.19 -5.38 -18.91
CA LYS A 73 4.50 -5.93 -18.54
C LYS A 73 5.39 -4.88 -17.86
N MET A 74 5.40 -3.65 -18.38
CA MET A 74 6.20 -2.55 -17.83
C MET A 74 5.77 -2.15 -16.41
N ILE A 75 4.52 -2.39 -16.01
CA ILE A 75 4.04 -2.15 -14.64
C ILE A 75 4.67 -3.18 -13.70
N VAL A 76 4.65 -4.46 -14.08
CA VAL A 76 5.24 -5.55 -13.30
C VAL A 76 6.75 -5.35 -13.19
N GLU A 77 7.44 -5.01 -14.28
CA GLU A 77 8.89 -4.73 -14.25
C GLU A 77 9.23 -3.54 -13.34
N LYS A 78 8.38 -2.51 -13.28
CA LYS A 78 8.58 -1.38 -12.35
C LYS A 78 8.26 -1.72 -10.91
N TRP A 79 7.36 -2.67 -10.70
CA TRP A 79 7.14 -3.25 -9.38
C TRP A 79 8.36 -4.04 -8.93
N ASP A 80 8.91 -4.91 -9.79
CA ASP A 80 10.12 -5.67 -9.50
C ASP A 80 11.29 -4.74 -9.13
N GLU A 81 11.52 -3.68 -9.91
CA GLU A 81 12.56 -2.66 -9.62
C GLU A 81 12.34 -1.98 -8.25
N TYR A 82 11.09 -1.69 -7.90
CA TYR A 82 10.77 -1.10 -6.60
C TYR A 82 10.95 -2.11 -5.47
N LEU A 83 10.52 -3.36 -5.66
CA LEU A 83 10.65 -4.45 -4.69
C LEU A 83 12.13 -4.73 -4.39
N ASP A 84 12.97 -4.81 -5.42
CA ASP A 84 14.42 -4.98 -5.27
C ASP A 84 15.04 -3.86 -4.43
N HIS A 85 14.61 -2.61 -4.65
CA HIS A 85 15.05 -1.47 -3.85
C HIS A 85 14.58 -1.57 -2.39
N LEU A 86 13.34 -2.03 -2.16
CA LEU A 86 12.79 -2.22 -0.82
C LEU A 86 13.50 -3.33 -0.04
N ALA A 87 14.00 -4.36 -0.74
CA ALA A 87 14.72 -5.48 -0.14
C ALA A 87 16.18 -5.16 0.23
N LEU A 88 16.70 -3.98 -0.14
CA LEU A 88 18.08 -3.59 0.18
C LEU A 88 18.27 -3.43 1.70
N PRO A 89 19.22 -4.15 2.31
CA PRO A 89 19.50 -4.00 3.74
C PRO A 89 20.20 -2.65 4.00
N LEU A 90 19.70 -1.89 4.97
CA LEU A 90 20.38 -0.73 5.54
C LEU A 90 21.00 -1.13 6.89
N GLN A 91 22.31 -0.93 7.04
CA GLN A 91 23.00 -1.23 8.29
C GLN A 91 22.94 -0.02 9.24
N GLU A 92 22.25 -0.18 10.37
CA GLU A 92 22.05 0.88 11.37
C GLU A 92 23.35 1.40 12.02
N ASN A 93 24.44 0.62 11.95
CA ASN A 93 25.70 0.92 12.61
C ASN A 93 26.67 1.77 11.77
N ASP A 94 26.29 2.13 10.54
CA ASP A 94 27.13 2.96 9.67
C ASP A 94 27.21 4.41 10.17
N GLN A 95 28.41 5.02 10.12
CA GLN A 95 28.60 6.44 10.47
C GLN A 95 27.68 7.39 9.69
N ASP A 96 27.35 7.04 8.44
CA ASP A 96 26.51 7.83 7.53
C ASP A 96 25.08 7.27 7.39
N TYR A 97 24.59 6.50 8.37
CA TYR A 97 23.29 5.82 8.29
C TYR A 97 22.14 6.76 7.91
N GLN A 98 22.07 7.96 8.52
CA GLN A 98 20.98 8.91 8.25
C GLN A 98 21.01 9.42 6.80
N ALA A 99 22.17 9.79 6.27
CA ALA A 99 22.30 10.23 4.88
C ALA A 99 21.96 9.09 3.90
N LYS A 100 22.37 7.86 4.22
CA LYS A 100 22.01 6.66 3.43
C LYS A 100 20.51 6.37 3.47
N LEU A 101 19.88 6.51 4.64
CA LEU A 101 18.45 6.31 4.83
C LEU A 101 17.64 7.35 4.04
N ASP A 102 18.05 8.62 4.06
CA ASP A 102 17.40 9.68 3.28
C ASP A 102 17.53 9.41 1.78
N ALA A 103 18.73 9.06 1.30
CA ALA A 103 18.95 8.72 -0.10
C ALA A 103 18.13 7.49 -0.53
N TRP A 104 18.08 6.45 0.30
CA TRP A 104 17.26 5.26 0.08
C TRP A 104 15.77 5.61 0.03
N THR A 105 15.29 6.47 0.93
CA THR A 105 13.89 6.91 1.00
C THR A 105 13.50 7.72 -0.23
N GLN A 106 14.35 8.65 -0.66
CA GLN A 106 14.13 9.44 -1.86
C GLN A 106 14.06 8.57 -3.12
N LYS A 107 15.01 7.65 -3.27
CA LYS A 107 15.04 6.72 -4.40
C LYS A 107 13.82 5.78 -4.42
N GLY A 108 13.42 5.27 -3.26
CA GLY A 108 12.19 4.48 -3.12
C GLY A 108 10.93 5.27 -3.48
N ASN A 109 10.87 6.56 -3.13
CA ASN A 109 9.78 7.44 -3.55
C ASN A 109 9.75 7.67 -5.06
N ASP A 110 10.91 7.73 -5.73
CA ASP A 110 10.98 7.84 -7.19
C ASP A 110 10.51 6.58 -7.91
N TYR A 111 10.93 5.40 -7.44
CA TYR A 111 10.44 4.13 -7.97
C TYR A 111 8.94 3.98 -7.78
N PHE A 112 8.45 4.25 -6.57
CA PHE A 112 7.03 4.15 -6.27
C PHE A 112 6.19 5.14 -7.09
N ALA A 113 6.65 6.39 -7.26
CA ALA A 113 5.97 7.36 -8.13
C ALA A 113 5.97 6.93 -9.60
N GLY A 114 7.06 6.32 -10.08
CA GLY A 114 7.14 5.73 -11.42
C GLY A 114 6.12 4.62 -11.63
N LEU A 115 6.03 3.69 -10.69
CA LEU A 115 5.05 2.60 -10.69
C LEU A 115 3.61 3.15 -10.71
N LEU A 116 3.28 4.07 -9.79
CA LEU A 116 1.95 4.67 -9.70
C LEU A 116 1.55 5.44 -10.97
N THR A 117 2.51 6.07 -11.65
CA THR A 117 2.24 6.77 -12.92
C THR A 117 1.76 5.78 -13.97
N LEU A 118 2.48 4.67 -14.18
CA LEU A 118 2.12 3.67 -15.17
C LEU A 118 0.80 2.95 -14.83
N MET A 119 0.60 2.63 -13.56
CA MET A 119 -0.67 2.05 -13.10
C MET A 119 -1.83 3.02 -13.35
N GLY A 120 -1.63 4.30 -13.06
CA GLY A 120 -2.60 5.36 -13.33
C GLY A 120 -3.01 5.39 -14.79
N GLU A 121 -2.04 5.48 -15.72
CA GLU A 121 -2.32 5.44 -17.16
C GLU A 121 -3.16 4.23 -17.54
N ARG A 122 -2.78 3.05 -17.00
CA ARG A 122 -3.45 1.80 -17.33
C ARG A 122 -4.91 1.76 -16.87
N VAL A 123 -5.24 2.37 -15.74
CA VAL A 123 -6.60 2.42 -15.19
C VAL A 123 -7.37 3.69 -15.57
N GLY A 124 -6.77 4.59 -16.34
CA GLY A 124 -7.39 5.79 -16.91
C GLY A 124 -7.26 7.06 -16.06
N TYR A 125 -6.22 7.19 -15.24
CA TYR A 125 -5.89 8.40 -14.49
C TYR A 125 -4.50 8.92 -14.83
N HIS A 126 -4.38 10.22 -15.09
CA HIS A 126 -3.11 10.86 -15.40
C HIS A 126 -2.59 11.66 -14.19
N PHE A 127 -1.35 11.42 -13.79
CA PHE A 127 -0.70 12.14 -12.70
C PHE A 127 0.75 12.48 -13.04
N ASP A 128 1.19 13.69 -12.68
CA ASP A 128 2.61 14.03 -12.66
C ASP A 128 3.30 13.35 -11.46
N LYS A 129 4.48 12.78 -11.69
CA LYS A 129 5.37 12.23 -10.66
C LYS A 129 5.62 13.21 -9.51
N VAL A 130 5.79 14.51 -9.81
CA VAL A 130 5.99 15.53 -8.76
C VAL A 130 4.78 15.59 -7.83
N LYS A 131 3.57 15.55 -8.39
CA LYS A 131 2.31 15.55 -7.63
C LYS A 131 2.16 14.26 -6.82
N LEU A 132 2.54 13.11 -7.37
CA LEU A 132 2.52 11.83 -6.64
C LEU A 132 3.47 11.83 -5.44
N LYS A 133 4.66 12.45 -5.57
CA LYS A 133 5.66 12.54 -4.49
C LYS A 133 5.28 13.56 -3.40
N LYS A 134 4.79 14.74 -3.79
CA LYS A 134 4.61 15.89 -2.87
C LYS A 134 3.16 16.16 -2.48
N GLY A 135 2.20 15.73 -3.28
CA GLY A 135 0.77 16.02 -3.09
C GLY A 135 0.07 15.07 -2.12
N ILE A 136 0.73 14.69 -1.02
CA ILE A 136 0.21 13.73 -0.05
C ILE A 136 -0.06 14.45 1.27
N TYR A 137 -1.26 14.30 1.80
CA TYR A 137 -1.56 14.75 3.15
C TYR A 137 -1.27 13.61 4.12
N PHE A 138 -0.40 13.87 5.08
CA PHE A 138 -0.14 12.96 6.19
C PHE A 138 -0.16 13.79 7.48
N PRO A 139 -1.26 13.75 8.25
CA PRO A 139 -1.38 14.48 9.50
C PRO A 139 -0.24 14.15 10.46
N LYS A 140 0.31 15.18 11.12
CA LYS A 140 1.32 15.01 12.17
C LYS A 140 0.88 13.98 13.22
N GLY A 141 -0.39 14.02 13.62
CA GLY A 141 -0.95 13.07 14.60
C GLY A 141 -0.87 11.60 14.18
N HIS A 142 -0.95 11.28 12.89
CA HIS A 142 -0.72 9.90 12.43
C HIS A 142 0.74 9.50 12.56
N GLY A 143 1.66 10.39 12.17
CA GLY A 143 3.11 10.14 12.33
C GLY A 143 3.50 9.97 13.80
N ASP A 144 3.01 10.84 14.67
CA ASP A 144 3.25 10.77 16.12
C ASP A 144 2.70 9.45 16.70
N ALA A 145 1.46 9.06 16.34
CA ALA A 145 0.87 7.80 16.81
C ALA A 145 1.58 6.55 16.29
N GLU A 146 2.03 6.52 15.04
CA GLU A 146 2.84 5.42 14.50
C GLU A 146 4.18 5.30 15.24
N TRP A 147 4.83 6.44 15.50
CA TRP A 147 6.09 6.50 16.24
C TRP A 147 5.95 6.04 17.69
N ASP A 148 4.91 6.50 18.39
CA ASP A 148 4.63 6.09 19.77
C ASP A 148 4.37 4.58 19.86
N ASN A 149 3.58 4.03 18.94
CA ASN A 149 3.35 2.58 18.85
C ASN A 149 4.64 1.80 18.62
N PHE A 150 5.52 2.29 17.75
CA PHE A 150 6.83 1.68 17.51
C PHE A 150 7.69 1.67 18.78
N LEU A 151 7.78 2.81 19.48
CA LEU A 151 8.55 2.95 20.72
C LEU A 151 8.01 2.03 21.82
N ILE A 152 6.69 1.99 22.00
CA ILE A 152 6.04 1.12 22.99
C ILE A 152 6.34 -0.35 22.69
N ARG A 153 6.14 -0.80 21.45
CA ARG A 153 6.39 -2.19 21.05
C ARG A 153 7.85 -2.58 21.28
N ARG A 154 8.79 -1.72 20.87
CA ARG A 154 10.23 -1.97 21.06
C ARG A 154 10.61 -1.98 22.54
N GLY A 155 10.10 -1.05 23.33
CA GLY A 155 10.29 -1.02 24.78
C GLY A 155 9.79 -2.29 25.46
N MET A 156 8.58 -2.74 25.11
CA MET A 156 7.99 -3.96 25.65
C MET A 156 8.80 -5.20 25.30
N VAL A 157 9.27 -5.32 24.04
CA VAL A 157 10.17 -6.42 23.63
C VAL A 157 11.45 -6.41 24.45
N ASN A 158 12.06 -5.24 24.68
CA ASN A 158 13.28 -5.14 25.48
C ASN A 158 13.06 -5.56 26.95
N ILE A 159 11.89 -5.23 27.52
CA ILE A 159 11.52 -5.67 28.87
C ILE A 159 11.32 -7.18 28.92
N MET A 160 10.49 -7.74 28.02
CA MET A 160 10.16 -9.18 28.01
C MET A 160 11.37 -10.07 27.68
N THR A 161 12.35 -9.55 26.95
CA THR A 161 13.60 -10.26 26.64
C THR A 161 14.71 -10.04 27.67
N GLY A 162 14.45 -9.27 28.74
CA GLY A 162 15.41 -8.99 29.81
C GLY A 162 16.54 -8.03 29.42
N LYS A 163 16.46 -7.36 28.26
CA LYS A 163 17.43 -6.34 27.83
C LYS A 163 17.32 -5.06 28.64
N THR A 164 16.15 -4.76 29.21
CA THR A 164 15.92 -3.55 30.04
C THR A 164 14.90 -3.87 31.13
N GLY A 165 15.08 -3.31 32.34
CA GLY A 165 14.10 -3.46 33.44
C GLY A 165 12.93 -2.48 33.32
N PHE A 166 11.82 -2.78 34.00
CA PHE A 166 10.71 -1.82 34.12
C PHE A 166 11.15 -0.62 34.97
N PRO A 167 11.04 0.63 34.48
CA PRO A 167 11.45 1.78 35.26
C PRO A 167 10.43 2.04 36.38
N VAL A 168 10.79 1.70 37.61
CA VAL A 168 10.00 1.99 38.82
C VAL A 168 10.61 3.22 39.50
N ARG A 169 9.82 4.29 39.66
CA ARG A 169 10.21 5.45 40.45
C ARG A 169 9.51 5.38 41.81
N GLN A 170 10.30 5.31 42.89
CA GLN A 170 9.76 5.46 44.24
C GLN A 170 9.47 6.94 44.50
N PHE A 171 8.23 7.26 44.86
CA PHE A 171 7.88 8.58 45.38
C PHE A 171 8.13 8.55 46.89
N SER A 172 9.01 9.43 47.39
CA SER A 172 9.23 9.58 48.83
C SER A 172 7.95 10.10 49.48
N MET A 173 7.47 9.41 50.51
CA MET A 173 6.40 9.94 51.37
C MET A 173 6.90 11.25 52.00
N LEU A 174 6.03 12.26 52.06
CA LEU A 174 6.30 13.53 52.75
C LEU A 174 6.85 13.24 54.16
N PRO A 175 7.82 14.03 54.68
CA PRO A 175 8.37 13.79 56.00
C PRO A 175 7.23 13.75 57.01
N GLU A 176 7.13 12.63 57.71
CA GLU A 176 6.27 12.49 58.88
C GLU A 176 6.64 13.62 59.82
N ASN A 177 5.70 14.53 60.08
CA ASN A 177 5.90 15.59 61.05
C ASN A 177 6.27 14.92 62.37
N ASP A 178 7.52 15.05 62.75
CA ASP A 178 8.03 14.72 64.08
C ASP A 178 7.34 15.70 65.05
N ASP A 179 6.11 15.34 65.43
CA ASP A 179 5.33 16.04 66.46
C ASP A 179 6.02 15.71 67.79
N GLY A 180 7.05 16.52 68.06
CA GLY A 180 7.87 16.43 69.24
C GLY A 180 6.99 16.40 70.49
N ARG A 181 6.95 15.23 71.14
CA ARG A 181 6.52 15.13 72.53
C ARG A 181 7.75 14.90 73.40
N LYS A 182 8.06 15.97 74.13
CA LYS A 182 8.90 16.00 75.33
C LYS A 182 8.40 15.02 76.39
#